data_AF-A0A0R3LCK1-F1
#
_entry.id   AF-A0A0R3LCK1-F1
#
_cell.length_a   1.000
_cell.length_b   1.000
_cell.length_c   1.000
_cell.angle_alpha   90.00
_cell.angle_beta   90.00
_cell.angle_gamma   90.00
#
_symmetry.space_group_name_H-M   'P 1'
#
loop_
_entity.id
_entity.type
_entity.pdbx_description
1 polymer ?
#
loop_
_entity_poly.entity_id
_entity_poly.type
_entity_poly.pdbx_seq_one_letter_code
_entity_poly.pdbx_strand_id
1 'polypeptide(L)'
;MFGAALCAAAIATAPSAAFAQSTFRNYRCADGAQFIVGFFQYDSRAHLQLDGKALTLPKRVALSGSRYQGKGVTLRITKAGVTTLKHAKRRATTCEQT
;
A
#
# COMPACT_ATOMS: atom_id res chain seq x y z
N MET A 1 -31.52 24.46 -49.21
CA MET A 1 -30.24 23.77 -48.91
C MET A 1 -29.23 24.82 -48.46
N PHE A 2 -28.29 24.44 -47.57
CA PHE A 2 -27.32 25.27 -46.81
C PHE A 2 -27.91 25.94 -45.56
N GLY A 3 -27.49 25.68 -44.31
CA GLY A 3 -26.37 24.90 -43.78
C GLY A 3 -25.72 25.71 -42.65
N ALA A 4 -25.70 25.16 -41.42
CA ALA A 4 -24.69 25.39 -40.38
C ALA A 4 -25.16 24.75 -39.06
N ALA A 5 -24.92 23.45 -38.90
CA ALA A 5 -24.98 22.82 -37.58
C ALA A 5 -23.71 23.22 -36.81
N LEU A 6 -23.86 24.07 -35.80
CA LEU A 6 -22.80 24.42 -34.85
C LEU A 6 -22.50 23.20 -33.97
N CYS A 7 -21.46 22.44 -34.34
CA CYS A 7 -20.89 21.41 -33.48
C CYS A 7 -20.16 22.08 -32.31
N ALA A 8 -20.81 22.13 -31.14
CA ALA A 8 -20.17 22.51 -29.89
C ALA A 8 -19.19 21.40 -29.46
N ALA A 9 -17.89 21.63 -29.67
CA ALA A 9 -16.85 20.76 -29.14
C ALA A 9 -16.76 20.95 -27.62
N ALA A 10 -17.41 20.07 -26.86
CA ALA A 10 -17.21 19.97 -25.42
C ALA A 10 -15.80 19.40 -25.18
N ILE A 11 -14.83 20.29 -24.92
CA ILE A 11 -13.50 19.89 -24.45
C ILE A 11 -13.70 19.38 -23.02
N ALA A 12 -13.89 18.08 -22.87
CA ALA A 12 -13.85 17.43 -21.57
C ALA A 12 -12.42 17.53 -21.04
N THR A 13 -12.16 18.51 -20.19
CA THR A 13 -10.96 18.53 -19.35
C THR A 13 -11.06 17.37 -18.37
N ALA A 14 -10.62 16.19 -18.81
CA ALA A 14 -10.42 15.07 -17.90
C ALA A 14 -9.37 15.50 -16.86
N PRO A 15 -9.66 15.43 -15.56
CA PRO A 15 -8.64 15.71 -14.56
C PRO A 15 -7.51 14.71 -14.79
N SER A 16 -6.33 15.22 -15.16
CA SER A 16 -5.10 14.45 -15.15
C SER A 16 -4.78 14.18 -13.69
N ALA A 17 -5.41 13.16 -13.12
CA ALA A 17 -5.02 12.67 -11.83
C ALA A 17 -3.58 12.21 -11.96
N ALA A 18 -2.66 13.02 -11.43
CA ALA A 18 -1.31 12.62 -11.10
C ALA A 18 -1.44 11.56 -10.01
N PHE A 19 -1.90 10.37 -10.37
CA PHE A 19 -1.97 9.22 -9.49
C PHE A 19 -0.53 8.84 -9.23
N ALA A 20 0.02 9.24 -8.09
CA ALA A 20 1.09 8.48 -7.47
C ALA A 20 0.53 7.05 -7.32
N GLN A 21 0.87 6.16 -8.24
CA GLN A 21 0.27 4.83 -8.30
C GLN A 21 0.54 4.13 -6.96
N SER A 22 -0.55 3.96 -6.22
CA SER A 22 -0.55 3.45 -4.86
C SER A 22 -1.14 2.04 -4.88
N THR A 23 -0.37 1.07 -4.43
CA THR A 23 -0.82 -0.31 -4.27
C THR A 23 -1.21 -0.53 -2.81
N PHE A 24 -2.50 -0.66 -2.55
CA PHE A 24 -3.01 -1.05 -1.24
C PHE A 24 -3.24 -2.54 -1.18
N ARG A 25 -2.85 -3.16 -0.07
CA ARG A 25 -3.05 -4.58 0.19
C ARG A 25 -3.58 -4.77 1.60
N ASN A 26 -4.63 -5.56 1.72
CA ASN A 26 -5.21 -5.96 3.00
C ASN A 26 -4.58 -7.27 3.45
N TYR A 27 -4.26 -7.36 4.72
CA TYR A 27 -3.67 -8.54 5.32
C TYR A 27 -4.41 -8.95 6.56
N ARG A 28 -4.52 -10.27 6.74
CA ARG A 28 -5.02 -10.91 7.97
C ARG A 28 -3.95 -11.83 8.50
N CYS A 29 -3.58 -11.65 9.75
CA CYS A 29 -2.57 -12.45 10.43
C CYS A 29 -3.17 -13.60 11.22
N ALA A 30 -2.37 -14.64 11.45
CA ALA A 30 -2.78 -15.82 12.21
C ALA A 30 -3.18 -15.53 13.66
N ASP A 31 -2.71 -14.41 14.24
CA ASP A 31 -3.12 -13.92 15.55
C ASP A 31 -4.44 -13.13 15.55
N GLY A 32 -5.13 -13.06 14.40
CA GLY A 32 -6.38 -12.32 14.23
C GLY A 32 -6.20 -10.84 13.91
N ALA A 33 -4.96 -10.32 13.94
CA ALA A 33 -4.68 -8.94 13.58
C ALA A 33 -4.99 -8.69 12.09
N GLN A 34 -5.57 -7.54 11.78
CA GLN A 34 -5.84 -7.11 10.41
C GLN A 34 -5.19 -5.76 10.18
N PHE A 35 -4.57 -5.60 9.02
CA PHE A 35 -3.95 -4.34 8.65
C PHE A 35 -4.02 -4.11 7.14
N ILE A 36 -3.95 -2.83 6.78
CA ILE A 36 -3.87 -2.38 5.40
C ILE A 36 -2.48 -1.80 5.19
N VAL A 37 -1.80 -2.14 4.10
CA VAL A 37 -0.52 -1.53 3.74
C VAL A 37 -0.60 -0.90 2.35
N GLY A 38 -0.20 0.36 2.28
CA GLY A 38 -0.03 1.12 1.06
C GLY A 38 1.45 1.22 0.67
N PHE A 39 1.75 0.85 -0.58
CA PHE A 39 3.02 1.10 -1.24
C PHE A 39 2.82 2.15 -2.32
N PHE A 40 3.67 3.17 -2.35
CA PHE A 40 3.60 4.25 -3.36
C PHE A 40 4.83 4.17 -4.26
N GLN A 41 4.67 4.41 -5.56
CA GLN A 41 5.79 4.29 -6.51
C GLN A 41 7.02 5.15 -6.15
N TYR A 42 6.79 6.35 -5.61
CA TYR A 42 7.86 7.29 -5.26
C TYR A 42 8.22 7.28 -3.77
N ASP A 43 7.57 6.42 -2.97
CA ASP A 43 7.88 6.27 -1.55
C ASP A 43 8.26 4.82 -1.26
N SER A 44 9.53 4.63 -0.89
CA SER A 44 10.01 3.31 -0.45
C SER A 44 9.48 2.92 0.93
N ARG A 45 8.73 3.79 1.63
CA ARG A 45 8.10 3.47 2.91
C ARG A 45 6.81 2.70 2.69
N ALA A 46 6.53 1.78 3.61
CA ALA A 46 5.24 1.12 3.71
C ALA A 46 4.35 1.90 4.67
N HIS A 47 3.18 2.34 4.20
CA HIS A 47 2.19 3.02 5.05
C HIS A 47 1.19 1.99 5.52
N LEU A 48 1.32 1.59 6.78
CA LEU A 48 0.55 0.53 7.39
C LEU A 48 -0.50 1.13 8.33
N GLN A 49 -1.75 0.71 8.21
CA GLN A 49 -2.81 1.01 9.17
C GLN A 49 -3.15 -0.27 9.93
N LEU A 50 -2.79 -0.32 11.22
CA LEU A 50 -3.02 -1.46 12.11
C LEU A 50 -3.88 -0.99 13.28
N ASP A 51 -5.01 -1.67 13.53
CA ASP A 51 -5.94 -1.36 14.63
C ASP A 51 -6.36 0.13 14.67
N GLY A 52 -6.54 0.74 13.50
CA GLY A 52 -6.85 2.18 13.35
C GLY A 52 -5.65 3.13 13.50
N LYS A 53 -4.46 2.65 13.85
CA LYS A 53 -3.23 3.45 13.94
C LYS A 53 -2.48 3.47 12.62
N ALA A 54 -2.25 4.66 12.09
CA ALA A 54 -1.39 4.86 10.92
C ALA A 54 0.10 4.84 11.34
N LEU A 55 0.85 3.93 10.73
CA LEU A 55 2.26 3.66 10.96
C LEU A 55 3.01 3.70 9.63
N THR A 56 3.87 4.69 9.45
CA THR A 56 4.81 4.71 8.34
C THR A 56 6.05 3.92 8.71
N LEU A 57 6.29 2.82 7.99
CA LEU A 57 7.40 1.90 8.18
C LEU A 57 8.45 2.15 7.10
N PRO A 58 9.62 2.72 7.43
CA PRO A 58 10.70 2.85 6.47
C PRO A 58 11.24 1.48 6.07
N LYS A 59 11.58 1.35 4.79
CA LYS A 59 12.27 0.15 4.27
C LYS A 59 13.65 0.04 4.92
N ARG A 60 13.99 -1.16 5.34
CA ARG A 60 15.28 -1.55 5.90
C ARG A 60 15.95 -2.55 4.98
N VAL A 61 17.28 -2.61 5.07
CA VAL A 61 18.06 -3.61 4.36
C VAL A 61 17.65 -5.00 4.85
N ALA A 62 17.42 -5.89 3.90
CA ALA A 62 17.08 -7.28 4.13
C ALA A 62 17.92 -8.15 3.20
N LEU A 63 18.39 -9.30 3.70
CA LEU A 63 19.09 -10.30 2.91
C LEU A 63 18.20 -10.86 1.79
N SER A 64 16.89 -10.96 2.04
CA SER A 64 15.91 -11.41 1.06
C SER A 64 14.55 -10.73 1.24
N GLY A 65 13.90 -10.44 0.11
CA GLY A 65 12.60 -9.77 0.07
C GLY A 65 12.69 -8.30 0.50
N SER A 66 11.61 -7.79 1.06
CA SER A 66 11.52 -6.44 1.61
C SER A 66 11.24 -6.50 3.11
N ARG A 67 12.00 -5.71 3.89
CA ARG A 67 11.79 -5.52 5.32
C ARG A 67 11.44 -4.06 5.57
N TYR A 68 10.41 -3.81 6.35
CA TYR A 68 10.00 -2.48 6.78
C TYR A 68 9.95 -2.48 8.30
N GLN A 69 10.53 -1.48 8.96
CA GLN A 69 10.61 -1.45 10.42
C GLN A 69 10.55 -0.03 10.96
N GLY A 70 9.61 0.21 11.88
CA GLY A 70 9.41 1.50 12.52
C GLY A 70 8.41 1.40 13.67
N LYS A 71 8.51 2.30 14.66
CA LYS A 71 7.57 2.42 15.79
C LYS A 71 7.27 1.08 16.50
N GLY A 72 8.27 0.20 16.63
CA GLY A 72 8.13 -1.12 17.29
C GLY A 72 7.41 -2.18 16.46
N VAL A 73 7.11 -1.91 15.18
CA VAL A 73 6.51 -2.86 14.24
C VAL A 73 7.53 -3.21 13.15
N THR A 74 7.57 -4.49 12.78
CA THR A 74 8.38 -5.00 11.68
C THR A 74 7.49 -5.78 10.72
N LEU A 75 7.48 -5.37 9.46
CA LEU A 75 6.82 -6.06 8.36
C LEU A 75 7.88 -6.68 7.46
N ARG A 76 7.80 -7.97 7.18
CA ARG A 76 8.67 -8.67 6.23
C ARG A 76 7.83 -9.31 5.14
N ILE A 77 8.20 -9.05 3.90
CA ILE A 77 7.60 -9.65 2.71
C ILE A 77 8.70 -10.39 1.99
N THR A 78 8.63 -11.71 1.95
CA THR A 78 9.62 -12.53 1.26
C THR A 78 9.39 -12.49 -0.26
N LYS A 79 10.38 -12.93 -1.04
CA LYS A 79 10.23 -13.05 -2.51
C LYS A 79 9.13 -14.05 -2.91
N ALA A 80 8.81 -15.01 -2.05
CA ALA A 80 7.73 -15.97 -2.24
C ALA A 80 6.33 -15.41 -1.91
N GLY A 81 6.22 -14.12 -1.56
CA GLY A 81 4.95 -13.49 -1.18
C GLY A 81 4.52 -13.72 0.27
N VAL A 82 5.23 -14.57 1.02
CA VAL A 82 4.95 -14.79 2.45
C VAL A 82 5.18 -13.49 3.20
N THR A 83 4.13 -13.02 3.88
CA THR A 83 4.15 -11.79 4.68
C THR A 83 4.17 -12.15 6.16
N THR A 84 5.05 -11.51 6.92
CA THR A 84 5.15 -11.70 8.37
C THR A 84 5.12 -10.34 9.05
N LEU A 85 4.33 -10.25 10.12
CA LEU A 85 4.18 -9.06 10.93
C LEU A 85 4.69 -9.35 12.34
N LYS A 86 5.54 -8.47 12.86
CA LYS A 86 5.90 -8.44 14.27
C LYS A 86 5.50 -7.08 14.83
N HIS A 87 4.49 -7.08 15.68
CA HIS A 87 4.05 -5.89 16.42
C HIS A 87 4.52 -5.94 17.89
N ALA A 88 5.21 -4.88 18.34
CA ALA A 88 5.62 -4.68 19.73
C ALA A 88 6.36 -5.89 20.34
N LYS A 89 6.07 -6.20 21.61
CA LYS A 89 6.63 -7.35 22.36
C LYS A 89 6.07 -8.71 21.93
N ARG A 90 5.17 -8.78 20.93
CA ARG A 90 4.63 -10.07 20.46
C ARG A 90 5.60 -10.76 19.49
N ARG A 91 5.37 -12.07 19.30
CA ARG A 91 6.10 -12.88 18.31
C ARG A 91 5.71 -12.47 16.90
N ALA A 92 6.58 -12.76 15.93
CA ALA A 92 6.26 -12.56 14.53
C ALA A 92 5.17 -13.57 14.12
N THR A 93 4.13 -13.09 13.44
CA THR A 93 3.01 -13.89 12.95
C THR A 93 2.98 -13.86 11.43
N THR A 94 2.54 -14.95 10.82
CA THR A 94 2.33 -15.04 9.38
C THR A 94 1.02 -14.35 9.04
N CYS A 95 1.01 -13.60 7.94
CA CYS A 95 -0.14 -12.86 7.45
C CYS A 95 -0.39 -13.19 5.99
N GLU A 96 -1.66 -13.33 5.67
CA GLU A 96 -2.17 -13.67 4.35
C GLU A 96 -2.88 -12.47 3.76
N GLN A 97 -2.71 -12.27 2.45
CA GLN A 97 -3.41 -11.21 1.75
C GLN A 97 -4.87 -11.62 1.59
N THR A 98 -5.79 -10.73 1.99
CA THR A 98 -7.24 -10.95 1.92
C THR A 98 -7.85 -10.16 0.76
#